data_AF-A0AA38PPR5-F1
#
_entry.id   AF-A0AA38PPR5-F1
#
_cell.length_a   1.000
_cell.length_b   1.000
_cell.length_c   1.000
_cell.angle_alpha   90.00
_cell.angle_beta   90.00
_cell.angle_gamma   90.00
#
_symmetry.space_group_name_H-M   'P 1'
#
loop_
_entity.id
_entity.type
_entity.pdbx_description
1 polymer ?
#
loop_
_entity_poly.entity_id
_entity_poly.type
_entity_poly.pdbx_seq_one_letter_code
_entity_poly.pdbx_strand_id
1 'polypeptide(L)'
;MKRVVHTYNNEAEEQQAFYLKSANGTIPNEARDILLDLVAIDEVPANKVTHVFKRIAEAFGISIHGNVDRRSVGRIVKEGGNAAKLQFGQAVIDAKGMFSGQ
;
A
#
# COMPACT_ATOMS: atom_id res chain seq x y z
N MET A 1 12.84 -7.30 -43.98
CA MET A 1 13.64 -7.75 -42.82
C MET A 1 12.69 -7.92 -41.64
N LYS A 2 12.47 -9.16 -41.16
CA LYS A 2 11.77 -9.49 -39.90
C LYS A 2 12.59 -8.87 -38.74
N ARG A 3 12.10 -8.54 -37.53
CA ARG A 3 11.02 -9.05 -36.68
C ARG A 3 11.00 -8.09 -35.47
N VAL A 4 9.84 -7.74 -34.91
CA VAL A 4 9.68 -7.76 -33.44
C VAL A 4 8.26 -8.19 -33.16
N VAL A 5 8.12 -9.43 -32.71
CA VAL A 5 6.94 -9.94 -32.03
C VAL A 5 7.31 -9.91 -30.57
N HIS A 6 6.58 -9.14 -29.76
CA HIS A 6 6.20 -9.52 -28.41
C HIS A 6 4.71 -9.19 -28.29
N THR A 7 3.92 -10.18 -28.68
CA THR A 7 2.52 -10.31 -28.30
C THR A 7 2.45 -10.53 -26.78
N TYR A 8 1.92 -9.56 -26.05
CA TYR A 8 1.22 -9.81 -24.79
C TYR A 8 -0.23 -9.36 -25.03
N ASN A 9 -1.10 -10.36 -25.13
CA ASN A 9 -2.56 -10.35 -25.13
C ASN A 9 -3.34 -9.32 -25.98
N ASN A 10 -4.16 -9.87 -26.86
CA ASN A 10 -5.10 -9.18 -27.76
C ASN A 10 -6.46 -8.93 -27.08
N GLU A 11 -6.46 -8.62 -25.78
CA GLU A 11 -7.66 -8.25 -25.04
C GLU A 11 -7.55 -6.75 -24.79
N ALA A 12 -8.57 -5.99 -25.17
CA ALA A 12 -8.59 -4.55 -24.94
C ALA A 12 -8.43 -4.29 -23.44
N GLU A 13 -7.22 -3.96 -22.99
CA GLU A 13 -6.93 -3.64 -21.60
C GLU A 13 -7.69 -2.35 -21.27
N GLU A 14 -8.85 -2.50 -20.62
CA GLU A 14 -9.55 -1.42 -19.96
C GLU A 14 -8.55 -0.83 -18.95
N GLN A 15 -8.04 0.37 -19.21
CA GLN A 15 -7.04 1.02 -18.35
C GLN A 15 -7.56 1.02 -16.91
N GLN A 16 -6.96 0.19 -16.05
CA GLN A 16 -7.41 0.07 -14.68
C GLN A 16 -6.98 1.32 -13.91
N ALA A 17 -7.95 2.05 -13.36
CA ALA A 17 -7.70 3.25 -12.58
C ALA A 17 -7.76 2.95 -11.08
N PHE A 18 -6.81 3.47 -10.32
CA PHE A 18 -6.83 3.41 -8.85
C PHE A 18 -6.76 4.82 -8.27
N TYR A 19 -7.57 5.09 -7.25
CA TYR A 19 -7.66 6.40 -6.62
C TYR A 19 -7.05 6.35 -5.22
N LEU A 20 -6.02 7.17 -4.99
CA LEU A 20 -5.36 7.29 -3.67
C LEU A 20 -6.25 7.90 -2.59
N LYS A 21 -7.38 8.49 -2.99
CA LYS A 21 -8.41 9.04 -2.11
C LYS A 21 -9.77 8.72 -2.68
N SER A 22 -10.68 8.29 -1.81
CA SER A 22 -12.10 8.15 -2.11
C SER A 22 -12.73 9.52 -2.39
N ALA A 23 -13.95 9.54 -2.92
CA ALA A 23 -14.68 10.78 -3.25
C ALA A 23 -14.80 11.77 -2.06
N ASN A 24 -14.76 11.28 -0.82
CA ASN A 24 -14.80 12.09 0.41
C ASN A 24 -13.40 12.52 0.92
N GLY A 25 -12.33 12.28 0.15
CA GLY A 25 -10.96 12.61 0.53
C GLY A 25 -10.28 11.64 1.49
N THR A 26 -10.97 10.56 1.90
CA THR A 26 -10.40 9.49 2.74
C THR A 26 -9.40 8.66 1.95
N ILE A 27 -8.27 8.31 2.56
CA ILE A 27 -7.30 7.37 1.97
C ILE A 27 -7.80 5.95 2.25
N PRO A 28 -8.11 5.14 1.21
CA PRO A 28 -8.60 3.78 1.38
C PRO A 28 -7.55 2.88 2.05
N ASN A 29 -7.99 1.81 2.70
CA ASN A 29 -7.11 0.95 3.49
C ASN A 29 -6.02 0.29 2.63
N GLU A 30 -6.37 -0.13 1.42
CA GLU A 30 -5.43 -0.74 0.48
C GLU A 30 -4.29 0.22 0.13
N ALA A 31 -4.60 1.49 -0.11
CA ALA A 31 -3.58 2.52 -0.32
C ALA A 31 -2.77 2.78 0.95
N ARG A 32 -3.42 2.78 2.12
CA ARG A 32 -2.76 2.99 3.40
C ARG A 32 -1.73 1.90 3.69
N ASP A 33 -2.09 0.65 3.47
CA ASP A 33 -1.25 -0.52 3.74
C ASP A 33 -0.05 -0.55 2.81
N ILE A 34 -0.25 -0.33 1.50
CA ILE A 34 0.87 -0.24 0.54
C ILE A 34 1.83 0.91 0.90
N LEU A 35 1.30 2.09 1.24
CA LEU A 35 2.13 3.23 1.63
C LEU A 35 2.85 3.01 2.95
N LEU A 36 2.24 2.28 3.90
CA LEU A 36 2.87 1.87 5.14
C LEU A 36 4.04 0.92 4.85
N ASP A 37 3.81 -0.13 4.08
CA ASP A 37 4.81 -1.16 3.78
C ASP A 37 5.99 -0.58 3.01
N LEU A 38 5.75 0.23 1.97
CA LEU A 38 6.82 0.87 1.22
C LEU A 38 7.72 1.74 2.11
N VAL A 39 7.16 2.37 3.16
CA VAL A 39 7.94 3.21 4.08
C VAL A 39 8.60 2.40 5.19
N ALA A 40 7.87 1.47 5.80
CA ALA A 40 8.28 0.77 7.00
C ALA A 40 9.13 -0.48 6.71
N ILE A 41 8.89 -1.15 5.57
CA ILE A 41 9.55 -2.40 5.17
C ILE A 41 10.59 -2.10 4.08
N ASP A 42 10.21 -1.39 3.03
CA ASP A 42 11.10 -1.12 1.88
C ASP A 42 11.91 0.19 2.01
N GLU A 43 11.82 0.85 3.17
CA GLU A 43 12.57 2.07 3.53
C GLU A 43 12.44 3.24 2.53
N VAL A 44 11.35 3.30 1.76
CA VAL A 44 11.10 4.40 0.84
C VAL A 44 10.86 5.70 1.63
N PRO A 45 11.56 6.80 1.33
CA PRO A 45 11.35 8.06 2.02
C PRO A 45 9.89 8.54 1.91
N ALA A 46 9.29 8.92 3.04
CA ALA A 46 7.88 9.32 3.10
C ALA A 46 7.49 10.48 2.17
N ASN A 47 8.44 11.33 1.77
CA ASN A 47 8.22 12.40 0.78
C ASN A 47 8.26 11.93 -0.67
N LYS A 48 8.70 10.69 -0.93
CA LYS A 48 8.81 10.07 -2.26
C LYS A 48 7.87 8.89 -2.47
N VAL A 49 7.34 8.31 -1.39
CA VAL A 49 6.57 7.04 -1.45
C VAL A 49 5.41 7.08 -2.45
N THR A 50 4.63 8.15 -2.50
CA THR A 50 3.53 8.24 -3.46
C THR A 50 4.01 8.27 -4.90
N HIS A 51 5.14 8.92 -5.18
CA HIS A 51 5.73 8.93 -6.52
C HIS A 51 6.26 7.54 -6.90
N VAL A 52 6.90 6.84 -5.97
CA VAL A 52 7.38 5.46 -6.19
C VAL A 52 6.21 4.54 -6.49
N PHE A 53 5.14 4.60 -5.69
CA PHE A 53 3.95 3.78 -5.91
C PHE A 53 3.32 4.02 -7.29
N LYS A 54 3.17 5.29 -7.69
CA LYS A 54 2.67 5.66 -9.03
C LYS A 54 3.53 5.06 -10.14
N ARG A 55 4.86 5.20 -10.05
CA ARG A 55 5.79 4.69 -11.06
C ARG A 55 5.74 3.17 -11.19
N ILE A 56 5.55 2.45 -10.08
CA ILE A 56 5.37 0.99 -10.09
C ILE A 56 4.05 0.65 -10.79
N ALA A 57 2.94 1.27 -10.37
CA ALA A 57 1.62 0.98 -10.93
C ALA A 57 1.52 1.31 -12.43
N GLU A 58 2.09 2.42 -12.88
CA GLU A 58 2.15 2.80 -14.29
C GLU A 58 2.90 1.76 -15.14
N ALA A 59 3.93 1.10 -14.58
CA ALA A 59 4.63 0.02 -15.27
C ALA A 59 3.75 -1.22 -15.52
N PHE A 60 2.64 -1.36 -14.79
CA PHE A 60 1.63 -2.41 -14.96
C PHE A 60 0.35 -1.89 -15.65
N GLY A 61 0.39 -0.71 -16.28
CA GLY A 61 -0.77 -0.16 -16.99
C GLY A 61 -1.86 0.42 -16.07
N ILE A 62 -1.59 0.56 -14.77
CA ILE A 62 -2.55 1.08 -13.80
C ILE A 62 -2.36 2.59 -13.64
N SER A 63 -3.40 3.37 -13.96
CA SER A 63 -3.39 4.82 -13.78
C SER A 63 -3.74 5.19 -12.33
N ILE A 64 -2.80 5.83 -11.62
CA ILE A 64 -3.01 6.24 -10.23
C ILE A 64 -3.40 7.72 -10.13
N HIS A 65 -4.62 7.97 -9.65
CA HIS A 65 -5.16 9.32 -9.46
C HIS A 65 -5.04 9.80 -8.01
N GLY A 66 -4.89 11.12 -7.86
CA GLY A 66 -4.78 11.79 -6.56
C GLY A 66 -3.35 11.85 -6.02
N ASN A 67 -3.22 12.27 -4.75
CA ASN A 67 -1.93 12.37 -4.06
C ASN A 67 -2.13 12.22 -2.55
N VAL A 68 -1.13 11.67 -1.87
CA VAL A 68 -1.05 11.61 -0.41
C VAL A 68 0.16 12.43 0.02
N ASP A 69 -0.09 13.50 0.78
CA ASP A 69 0.98 14.37 1.23
C ASP A 69 1.85 13.70 2.30
N ARG A 70 3.07 14.23 2.48
CA ARG A 70 4.05 13.72 3.46
C ARG A 70 3.48 13.65 4.88
N ARG A 71 2.62 14.60 5.29
CA ARG A 71 2.05 14.63 6.64
C ARG A 71 1.05 13.48 6.81
N SER A 72 0.22 13.23 5.81
CA SER A 72 -0.71 12.11 5.74
C SER A 72 0.05 10.77 5.77
N VAL A 73 1.11 10.61 4.98
CA VAL A 73 2.00 9.43 5.07
C VAL A 73 2.58 9.26 6.47
N GLY A 74 3.10 10.35 7.07
CA GLY A 74 3.64 10.30 8.43
C GLY A 74 2.62 9.90 9.49
N ARG A 75 1.33 10.21 9.29
CA ARG A 75 0.24 9.74 10.15
C ARG A 75 -0.03 8.25 9.94
N ILE A 76 -0.12 7.81 8.68
CA ILE A 76 -0.30 6.40 8.32
C ILE A 76 0.75 5.51 9.01
N VAL A 77 2.03 5.90 8.92
CA VAL A 77 3.12 5.15 9.54
C VAL A 77 2.99 5.07 11.07
N LYS A 78 2.62 6.18 11.72
CA LYS A 78 2.40 6.19 13.18
C LYS A 78 1.20 5.34 13.59
N GLU A 79 0.10 5.45 12.86
CA GLU A 79 -1.13 4.69 13.10
C GLU A 79 -0.86 3.18 12.92
N GLY A 80 -0.16 2.78 11.85
CA GLY A 80 0.26 1.40 11.61
C GLY A 80 1.18 0.85 12.71
N GLY A 81 2.17 1.62 13.14
CA GLY A 81 3.05 1.23 14.24
C GLY A 81 2.33 1.07 15.58
N ASN A 82 1.30 1.89 15.85
CA ASN A 82 0.47 1.73 17.04
C ASN A 82 -0.43 0.49 16.95
N ALA A 83 -1.02 0.23 15.79
CA ALA A 83 -1.82 -0.98 15.55
C ALA A 83 -0.98 -2.25 15.76
N ALA A 84 0.25 -2.28 15.25
CA ALA A 84 1.17 -3.40 15.44
C ALA A 84 1.48 -3.66 16.93
N LYS A 85 1.69 -2.61 17.73
CA LYS A 85 1.90 -2.74 19.18
C LYS A 85 0.69 -3.32 19.91
N LEU A 86 -0.51 -2.86 19.56
CA LEU A 86 -1.76 -3.36 20.14
C LEU A 86 -1.97 -4.84 19.78
N GLN A 87 -1.74 -5.22 18.52
CA GLN A 87 -1.81 -6.61 18.06
C GLN A 87 -0.82 -7.50 18.80
N PHE A 88 0.43 -7.04 18.99
CA PHE A 88 1.42 -7.77 19.77
C PHE A 88 0.99 -7.94 21.23
N GLY A 89 0.49 -6.88 21.87
CA GLY A 89 -0.03 -6.94 23.23
C GLY A 89 -1.17 -7.95 23.38
N GLN A 90 -2.10 -7.96 22.44
CA GLN A 90 -3.20 -8.93 22.41
C GLN A 90 -2.68 -10.36 22.25
N ALA A 91 -1.75 -10.59 21.32
CA ALA A 91 -1.15 -11.91 21.11
C ALA A 91 -0.46 -12.45 22.38
N VAL A 92 0.20 -11.59 23.18
CA VAL A 92 0.80 -11.99 24.46
C VAL A 92 -0.26 -12.33 25.50
N ILE A 93 -1.36 -11.58 25.56
CA ILE A 93 -2.49 -11.87 26.48
C ILE A 93 -3.11 -13.22 26.12
N ASP A 94 -3.41 -13.44 24.84
CA ASP A 94 -4.02 -14.67 24.35
C ASP A 94 -3.12 -15.89 24.62
N ALA A 95 -1.81 -15.75 24.34
CA ALA A 95 -0.84 -16.81 24.65
C ALA A 95 -0.83 -17.16 26.15
N LYS A 96 -0.84 -16.17 27.05
CA LYS A 96 -0.91 -16.42 28.50
C LYS A 96 -2.20 -17.14 28.90
N GLY A 97 -3.34 -16.75 28.31
CA GLY A 97 -4.63 -17.39 28.54
C GLY A 97 -4.64 -18.88 28.16
N MET A 98 -3.96 -19.24 27.07
CA MET A 98 -3.80 -20.63 26.63
C MET A 98 -2.99 -21.49 27.62
N PHE A 99 -1.99 -20.92 28.30
CA PHE A 99 -1.16 -21.65 29.27
C PHE A 99 -1.72 -21.68 30.70
N SER A 100 -2.67 -20.80 31.03
CA SER A 100 -3.33 -20.78 32.36
C SER A 100 -4.57 -21.68 32.48
N GLY A 101 -4.97 -22.35 31.40
CA GLY A 101 -6.15 -23.23 31.33
C GLY A 101 -5.84 -24.74 31.39
N GLN A 102 -4.62 -25.15 31.75
CA GLN A 102 -4.22 -26.55 31.97
C GLN A 102 -3.95 -26.82 33.45
#